data_AF-A0A2S9SLU3-F1
#
_entry.id   AF-A0A2S9SLU3-F1
#
_cell.length_a   1.000
_cell.length_b   1.000
_cell.length_c   1.000
_cell.angle_alpha   90.00
_cell.angle_beta   90.00
_cell.angle_gamma   90.00
#
_symmetry.space_group_name_H-M   'P 1'
#
loop_
_entity.id
_entity.type
_entity.pdbx_description
1 polymer ?
#
loop_
_entity_poly.entity_id
_entity_poly.type
_entity_poly.pdbx_seq_one_letter_code
_entity_poly.pdbx_strand_id
1 'polypeptide(L)'
;MNLIHHFKRLLNSIMKIKYHIQELKIPQLTKREKESKKKALREAIEQLKMESTPDNNLVIQENVCNLANQSKDVNTWSALISVQTIKSKNSEGFGYEARNEIINFKKDLNKMVQSEEKQLLEKIKLLNQKNDLLFKQVTKLLDNEIELKKEIGQLELLIDRKNEEIILLRKTLSKRD
;
A
#
# COMPACT_ATOMS: atom_id res chain seq x y z
N MET A 1 -69.39 28.49 21.61
CA MET A 1 -68.98 28.77 20.21
C MET A 1 -67.49 28.52 19.89
N ASN A 2 -66.66 27.92 20.78
CA ASN A 2 -65.21 27.79 20.52
C ASN A 2 -64.73 26.45 19.93
N LEU A 3 -65.51 25.37 20.03
CA LEU A 3 -65.07 24.04 19.59
C LEU A 3 -64.95 23.93 18.06
N ILE A 4 -65.93 24.48 17.33
CA ILE A 4 -65.98 24.40 15.85
C ILE A 4 -64.83 25.18 15.22
N HIS A 5 -64.47 26.34 15.79
CA HIS A 5 -63.35 27.13 15.29
C HIS A 5 -62.01 26.45 15.54
N HIS A 6 -61.88 25.75 16.67
CA HIS A 6 -60.68 24.97 16.99
C HIS A 6 -60.52 23.75 16.07
N PHE A 7 -61.61 23.03 15.80
CA PHE A 7 -61.61 21.91 14.84
C PHE A 7 -61.23 22.36 13.42
N LYS A 8 -61.76 23.49 12.94
CA LYS A 8 -61.38 24.04 11.62
C LYS A 8 -59.90 24.40 11.53
N ARG A 9 -59.32 24.96 12.59
CA ARG A 9 -57.87 25.24 12.65
C ARG A 9 -57.03 23.96 12.63
N LEU A 10 -57.45 22.94 13.38
CA LEU A 10 -56.74 21.66 13.42
C LEU A 10 -56.77 20.96 12.05
N LEU A 11 -57.94 20.92 11.40
CA LEU A 11 -58.11 20.37 10.05
C LEU A 11 -57.24 21.09 9.02
N ASN A 12 -57.18 22.42 9.07
CA ASN A 12 -56.32 23.18 8.16
C ASN A 12 -54.82 22.93 8.41
N SER A 13 -54.38 22.80 9.65
CA SER A 13 -52.99 22.42 9.96
C SER A 13 -52.66 21.01 9.49
N ILE A 14 -53.56 20.04 9.71
CA ILE A 14 -53.39 18.66 9.23
C ILE A 14 -53.32 18.61 7.70
N MET A 15 -54.18 19.37 7.00
CA MET A 15 -54.15 19.44 5.53
C MET A 15 -52.86 20.07 5.02
N LYS A 16 -52.36 21.15 5.66
CA LYS A 16 -51.06 21.74 5.30
C LYS A 16 -49.91 20.77 5.51
N ILE A 17 -49.89 20.05 6.62
CA ILE A 17 -48.89 19.01 6.89
C ILE A 17 -48.96 17.90 5.83
N LYS A 18 -50.17 17.44 5.48
CA LYS A 18 -50.38 16.42 4.44
C LYS A 18 -49.90 16.89 3.07
N TYR A 19 -50.14 18.15 2.71
CA TYR A 19 -49.66 18.74 1.46
C TYR A 19 -48.13 18.83 1.42
N HIS A 20 -47.51 19.29 2.51
CA HIS A 20 -46.05 19.37 2.59
C HIS A 20 -45.38 17.99 2.60
N ILE A 21 -46.01 16.98 3.20
CA ILE A 21 -45.53 15.59 3.14
C ILE A 21 -45.68 15.01 1.71
N GLN A 22 -46.72 15.40 0.96
CA GLN A 22 -46.88 15.01 -0.44
C GLN A 22 -45.82 15.64 -1.35
N GLU A 23 -45.42 16.89 -1.09
CA GLU A 23 -44.31 17.56 -1.77
C GLU A 23 -42.94 16.96 -1.40
N LEU A 24 -42.80 16.41 -0.18
CA LEU A 24 -41.61 15.71 0.31
C LEU A 24 -41.53 14.22 -0.10
N LYS A 25 -42.29 13.78 -1.10
CA LYS A 25 -42.04 12.48 -1.74
C LYS A 25 -40.65 12.50 -2.38
N ILE A 26 -39.63 12.16 -1.59
CA ILE A 26 -38.33 11.71 -2.06
C ILE A 26 -38.64 10.70 -3.17
N PRO A 27 -38.15 10.89 -4.41
CA PRO A 27 -38.39 9.93 -5.47
C PRO A 27 -37.88 8.59 -4.97
N GLN A 28 -38.80 7.67 -4.65
CA GLN A 28 -38.40 6.29 -4.42
C GLN A 28 -37.88 5.81 -5.76
N LEU A 29 -36.57 5.54 -5.82
CA LEU A 29 -35.94 4.92 -6.98
C LEU A 29 -36.81 3.74 -7.42
N THR A 30 -37.24 3.76 -8.68
CA THR A 30 -37.92 2.58 -9.24
C THR A 30 -36.97 1.39 -9.12
N LYS A 31 -37.50 0.17 -8.94
CA LYS A 31 -36.65 -1.04 -8.81
C LYS A 31 -35.64 -1.14 -9.96
N ARG A 32 -36.09 -0.84 -11.18
CA ARG A 32 -35.27 -0.82 -12.40
C ARG A 32 -34.15 0.21 -12.36
N GLU A 33 -34.43 1.44 -11.94
CA GLU A 33 -33.40 2.48 -11.79
C GLU A 33 -32.39 2.10 -10.69
N LYS A 34 -32.87 1.56 -9.57
CA LYS A 34 -32.02 1.08 -8.48
C LYS A 34 -31.06 -0.02 -8.95
N GLU A 35 -31.54 -0.98 -9.73
CA GLU A 35 -30.72 -2.07 -10.29
C GLU A 35 -29.70 -1.55 -11.30
N SER A 36 -30.11 -0.67 -12.23
CA SER A 36 -29.20 -0.05 -13.20
C SER A 36 -28.08 0.75 -12.50
N LYS A 37 -28.42 1.56 -11.49
CA LYS A 37 -27.42 2.29 -10.70
C LYS A 37 -26.49 1.38 -9.90
N LYS A 38 -27.02 0.28 -9.33
CA LYS A 38 -26.17 -0.73 -8.65
C LYS A 38 -25.19 -1.38 -9.62
N LYS A 39 -25.65 -1.70 -10.83
CA LYS A 39 -24.80 -2.26 -11.88
C LYS A 39 -23.68 -1.29 -12.25
N ALA A 40 -24.01 -0.03 -12.52
CA ALA A 40 -23.01 1.00 -12.83
C ALA A 40 -21.99 1.20 -11.71
N LEU A 41 -22.41 1.15 -10.44
CA LEU A 41 -21.48 1.23 -9.30
C LEU A 41 -20.51 0.04 -9.25
N ARG A 42 -21.00 -1.18 -9.48
CA ARG A 42 -20.14 -2.38 -9.50
C ARG A 42 -19.14 -2.33 -10.65
N GLU A 43 -19.60 -1.97 -11.84
CA GLU A 43 -18.72 -1.81 -13.01
C GLU A 43 -17.64 -0.75 -12.77
N ALA A 44 -18.02 0.40 -12.19
CA ALA A 44 -17.07 1.44 -11.82
C ALA A 44 -16.05 0.97 -10.78
N ILE A 45 -16.48 0.21 -9.76
CA ILE A 45 -15.58 -0.36 -8.76
C ILE A 45 -14.60 -1.33 -9.44
N GLU A 46 -15.07 -2.26 -10.26
CA GLU A 46 -14.19 -3.24 -10.92
C GLU A 46 -13.19 -2.58 -11.86
N GLN A 47 -13.62 -1.56 -12.62
CA GLN A 47 -12.70 -0.79 -13.46
C GLN A 47 -11.63 -0.08 -12.63
N LEU A 48 -12.03 0.64 -11.57
CA LEU A 48 -11.08 1.34 -10.71
C LEU A 48 -10.16 0.38 -9.96
N LYS A 49 -10.60 -0.84 -9.63
CA LYS A 49 -9.74 -1.89 -9.06
C LYS A 49 -8.63 -2.28 -10.02
N MET A 50 -8.95 -2.48 -11.31
CA MET A 50 -7.97 -2.84 -12.34
C MET A 50 -6.94 -1.74 -12.59
N GLU A 51 -7.34 -0.48 -12.43
CA GLU A 51 -6.47 0.69 -12.61
C GLU A 51 -5.71 1.09 -11.33
N SER A 52 -6.11 0.55 -10.18
CA SER A 52 -5.48 0.87 -8.89
C SER A 52 -4.16 0.16 -8.70
N THR A 53 -3.22 0.85 -8.06
CA THR A 53 -1.94 0.30 -7.61
C THR A 53 -1.84 0.40 -6.08
N PRO A 54 -0.90 -0.32 -5.44
CA PRO A 54 -0.64 -0.17 -4.02
C PRO A 54 -0.34 1.28 -3.59
N ASP A 55 0.33 2.06 -4.46
CA ASP A 55 0.69 3.46 -4.19
C ASP A 55 -0.42 4.45 -4.56
N ASN A 56 -1.37 4.05 -5.41
CA ASN A 56 -2.44 4.91 -5.89
C ASN A 56 -3.77 4.17 -5.91
N ASN A 57 -4.50 4.24 -4.80
CA ASN A 57 -5.84 3.68 -4.68
C ASN A 57 -6.88 4.59 -5.35
N LEU A 58 -7.39 4.17 -6.50
CA LEU A 58 -8.42 4.89 -7.25
C LEU A 58 -9.85 4.52 -6.81
N VAL A 59 -10.02 3.41 -6.10
CA VAL A 59 -11.32 2.94 -5.58
C VAL A 59 -11.67 3.73 -4.32
N ILE A 60 -12.09 4.98 -4.53
CA ILE A 60 -12.60 5.90 -3.51
C ILE A 60 -14.02 6.36 -3.86
N GLN A 61 -14.78 6.83 -2.88
CA GLN A 61 -16.20 7.13 -3.06
C GLN A 61 -16.45 8.19 -4.14
N GLU A 62 -15.62 9.24 -4.22
CA GLU A 62 -15.74 10.25 -5.27
C GLU A 62 -15.56 9.64 -6.68
N ASN A 63 -14.47 8.92 -6.90
CA ASN A 63 -14.14 8.33 -8.21
C ASN A 63 -15.18 7.31 -8.66
N VAL A 64 -15.62 6.44 -7.74
CA VAL A 64 -16.67 5.44 -8.03
C VAL A 64 -17.97 6.13 -8.44
N CYS A 65 -18.39 7.19 -7.75
CA CYS A 65 -19.60 7.92 -8.13
C CYS A 65 -19.43 8.62 -9.48
N ASN A 66 -18.29 9.28 -9.70
CA ASN A 66 -18.01 10.00 -10.95
C ASN A 66 -18.05 9.05 -12.15
N LEU A 67 -17.38 7.90 -12.06
CA LEU A 67 -17.33 6.91 -13.13
C LEU A 67 -18.69 6.23 -13.33
N ALA A 68 -19.40 5.87 -12.25
CA ALA A 68 -20.74 5.30 -12.37
C ALA A 68 -21.74 6.27 -13.04
N ASN A 69 -21.62 7.57 -12.78
CA ASN A 69 -22.42 8.62 -13.42
C ASN A 69 -22.03 8.92 -14.88
N GLN A 70 -21.05 8.22 -15.44
CA GLN A 70 -20.73 8.22 -16.88
C GLN A 70 -21.30 6.99 -17.59
N SER A 71 -22.08 6.16 -16.90
CA SER A 71 -22.72 4.98 -17.48
C SER A 71 -23.69 5.34 -18.61
N LYS A 72 -23.84 4.43 -19.57
CA LYS A 72 -24.76 4.58 -20.71
C LYS A 72 -26.22 4.78 -20.27
N ASP A 73 -26.58 4.23 -19.12
CA ASP A 73 -27.95 4.28 -18.59
C ASP A 73 -28.27 5.59 -17.84
N VAL A 74 -27.29 6.51 -17.67
CA VAL A 74 -27.45 7.72 -16.84
C VAL A 74 -28.62 8.60 -17.26
N ASN A 75 -28.89 8.71 -18.57
CA ASN A 75 -30.01 9.48 -19.10
C ASN A 75 -31.39 8.93 -18.69
N THR A 76 -31.45 7.68 -18.20
CA THR A 76 -32.69 7.05 -17.71
C THR A 76 -32.90 7.26 -16.21
N TRP A 77 -31.94 7.86 -15.51
CA TRP A 77 -32.00 8.05 -14.08
C TRP A 77 -32.66 9.37 -13.72
N SER A 78 -33.46 9.36 -12.66
CA SER A 78 -34.13 10.56 -12.13
C SER A 78 -33.15 11.52 -11.44
N ALA A 79 -32.00 11.02 -10.99
CA ALA A 79 -30.93 11.80 -10.37
C ALA A 79 -29.59 11.06 -10.50
N LEU A 80 -28.47 11.79 -10.47
CA LEU A 80 -27.14 11.19 -10.39
C LEU A 80 -26.90 10.53 -9.02
N ILE A 81 -25.97 9.57 -9.00
CA ILE A 81 -25.51 8.94 -7.77
C ILE A 81 -24.63 9.95 -7.02
N SER A 82 -25.02 10.30 -5.80
CA SER A 82 -24.24 11.21 -4.96
C SER A 82 -23.30 10.46 -4.03
N VAL A 83 -22.16 11.08 -3.73
CA VAL A 83 -21.18 10.57 -2.76
C VAL A 83 -21.81 10.41 -1.38
N GLN A 84 -22.70 11.31 -0.96
CA GLN A 84 -23.45 11.22 0.30
C GLN A 84 -24.28 9.93 0.39
N THR A 85 -24.89 9.49 -0.71
CA THR A 85 -25.68 8.25 -0.74
C THR A 85 -24.80 7.02 -0.48
N ILE A 86 -23.56 7.03 -0.99
CA ILE A 86 -22.57 5.96 -0.75
C ILE A 86 -21.98 6.06 0.67
N LYS A 87 -21.72 7.27 1.17
CA LYS A 87 -21.16 7.49 2.53
C LYS A 87 -22.18 7.19 3.65
N SER A 88 -23.46 7.08 3.33
CA SER A 88 -24.52 6.77 4.29
C SER A 88 -24.21 5.52 5.12
N LYS A 89 -24.47 5.59 6.43
CA LYS A 89 -24.23 4.47 7.35
C LYS A 89 -25.36 3.43 7.40
N ASN A 90 -26.44 3.64 6.65
CA ASN A 90 -27.58 2.74 6.63
C ASN A 90 -27.22 1.37 6.03
N SER A 91 -27.40 0.30 6.80
CA SER A 91 -27.14 -1.10 6.42
C SER A 91 -28.06 -1.64 5.33
N GLU A 92 -29.22 -1.01 5.13
CA GLU A 92 -30.19 -1.35 4.08
C GLU A 92 -30.23 -0.30 2.96
N GLY A 93 -29.34 0.70 3.05
CA GLY A 93 -29.25 1.80 2.09
C GLY A 93 -28.79 1.34 0.71
N PHE A 94 -29.22 2.03 -0.33
CA PHE A 94 -28.81 1.77 -1.73
C PHE A 94 -27.28 1.65 -1.89
N GLY A 95 -26.51 2.52 -1.23
CA GLY A 95 -25.06 2.59 -1.33
C GLY A 95 -24.29 1.59 -0.44
N TYR A 96 -24.97 0.78 0.37
CA TYR A 96 -24.33 -0.08 1.37
C TYR A 96 -23.31 -1.06 0.77
N GLU A 97 -23.70 -1.78 -0.29
CA GLU A 97 -22.85 -2.76 -0.98
C GLU A 97 -21.59 -2.11 -1.54
N ALA A 98 -21.77 -1.06 -2.35
CA ALA A 98 -20.65 -0.32 -2.96
C ALA A 98 -19.70 0.27 -1.90
N ARG A 99 -20.25 0.83 -0.83
CA ARG A 99 -19.45 1.36 0.29
C ARG A 99 -18.61 0.26 0.94
N ASN A 100 -19.19 -0.91 1.18
CA ASN A 100 -18.47 -2.02 1.81
C ASN A 100 -17.38 -2.57 0.88
N GLU A 101 -17.65 -2.68 -0.42
CA GLU A 101 -16.63 -3.07 -1.39
C GLU A 101 -15.45 -2.08 -1.42
N ILE A 102 -15.72 -0.78 -1.44
CA ILE A 102 -14.69 0.27 -1.37
C ILE A 102 -13.84 0.12 -0.09
N ILE A 103 -14.49 -0.07 1.06
CA ILE A 103 -13.80 -0.22 2.35
C ILE A 103 -12.96 -1.50 2.37
N ASN A 104 -13.49 -2.60 1.85
CA ASN A 104 -12.79 -3.88 1.82
C ASN A 104 -11.58 -3.82 0.90
N PHE A 105 -11.72 -3.24 -0.30
CA PHE A 105 -10.60 -3.07 -1.21
C PHE A 105 -9.46 -2.25 -0.59
N LYS A 106 -9.78 -1.15 0.11
CA LYS A 106 -8.78 -0.37 0.85
C LYS A 106 -8.05 -1.22 1.91
N LYS A 107 -8.78 -2.06 2.64
CA LYS A 107 -8.18 -2.96 3.63
C LYS A 107 -7.28 -4.00 2.97
N ASP A 108 -7.69 -4.54 1.84
CA ASP A 108 -6.94 -5.56 1.10
C ASP A 108 -5.65 -4.98 0.51
N LEU A 109 -5.69 -3.77 -0.08
CA LEU A 109 -4.49 -3.04 -0.50
C LEU A 109 -3.53 -2.82 0.66
N ASN A 110 -4.02 -2.33 1.81
CA ASN A 110 -3.18 -2.11 2.98
C ASN A 110 -2.52 -3.40 3.48
N LYS A 111 -3.24 -4.53 3.47
CA LYS A 111 -2.67 -5.84 3.86
C LYS A 111 -1.61 -6.29 2.87
N MET A 112 -1.82 -6.08 1.57
CA MET A 112 -0.85 -6.42 0.54
C MET A 112 0.44 -5.63 0.75
N VAL A 113 0.35 -4.30 0.90
CA VAL A 113 1.50 -3.43 1.19
C VAL A 113 2.25 -3.87 2.44
N GLN A 114 1.53 -4.11 3.55
CA GLN A 114 2.15 -4.55 4.81
C GLN A 114 2.86 -5.91 4.68
N SER A 115 2.29 -6.82 3.88
CA SER A 115 2.89 -8.13 3.63
C SER A 115 4.19 -8.01 2.83
N GLU A 116 4.18 -7.20 1.77
CA GLU A 116 5.37 -6.93 0.95
C GLU A 116 6.46 -6.21 1.75
N GLU A 117 6.09 -5.19 2.53
CA GLU A 117 7.01 -4.47 3.42
C GLU A 117 7.68 -5.43 4.42
N LYS A 118 6.89 -6.32 5.05
CA LYS A 118 7.42 -7.32 5.98
C LYS A 118 8.43 -8.26 5.30
N GLN A 119 8.11 -8.74 4.10
CA GLN A 119 9.03 -9.61 3.34
C GLN A 119 10.33 -8.88 2.96
N LEU A 120 10.23 -7.60 2.57
CA LEU A 120 11.41 -6.78 2.25
C LEU A 120 12.28 -6.55 3.48
N LEU A 121 11.69 -6.21 4.62
CA LEU A 121 12.43 -6.02 5.88
C LEU A 121 13.16 -7.31 6.30
N GLU A 122 12.53 -8.46 6.14
CA GLU A 122 13.15 -9.76 6.43
C GLU A 122 14.32 -10.05 5.48
N LYS A 123 14.17 -9.79 4.18
CA LYS A 123 15.27 -9.91 3.20
C LYS A 123 16.43 -8.96 3.52
N ILE A 124 16.15 -7.71 3.88
CA ILE A 124 17.18 -6.73 4.29
C ILE A 124 17.94 -7.25 5.50
N LYS A 125 17.23 -7.79 6.50
CA LYS A 125 17.87 -8.38 7.69
C LYS A 125 18.81 -9.53 7.33
N LEU A 126 18.39 -10.43 6.44
CA LEU A 126 19.23 -11.55 5.98
C LEU A 126 20.46 -11.07 5.20
N LEU A 127 20.29 -10.06 4.34
CA LEU A 127 21.40 -9.46 3.59
C LEU A 127 22.41 -8.79 4.52
N ASN A 128 21.95 -8.07 5.55
CA ASN A 128 22.82 -7.45 6.54
C ASN A 128 23.60 -8.52 7.33
N GLN A 129 22.95 -9.59 7.77
CA GLN A 129 23.63 -10.70 8.45
C GLN A 129 24.71 -11.35 7.56
N LYS A 130 24.41 -11.53 6.26
CA LYS A 130 25.39 -12.04 5.30
C LYS A 130 26.56 -11.05 5.11
N ASN A 131 26.27 -9.76 5.05
CA ASN A 131 27.28 -8.72 4.93
C ASN A 131 28.21 -8.71 6.16
N ASP A 132 27.67 -8.80 7.37
CA ASP A 132 28.45 -8.87 8.61
C ASP A 132 29.38 -10.10 8.64
N LEU A 133 28.89 -11.25 8.15
CA LEU A 133 29.70 -12.47 8.04
C LEU A 133 30.86 -12.29 7.06
N LEU A 134 30.57 -11.75 5.87
CA LEU A 134 31.58 -11.48 4.85
C LEU A 134 32.61 -10.47 5.37
N PHE A 135 32.17 -9.44 6.08
CA PHE A 135 33.06 -8.44 6.68
C PHE A 135 34.05 -9.10 7.65
N LYS A 136 33.57 -9.97 8.55
CA LYS A 136 34.43 -10.74 9.47
C LYS A 136 35.42 -11.64 8.73
N GLN A 137 34.98 -12.29 7.65
CA GLN A 137 35.85 -13.15 6.84
C GLN A 137 36.96 -12.33 6.17
N VAL A 138 36.62 -11.17 5.61
CA VAL A 138 37.59 -10.25 5.00
C VAL A 138 38.60 -9.76 6.04
N THR A 139 38.16 -9.34 7.22
CA THR A 139 39.07 -8.94 8.30
C THR A 139 40.06 -10.05 8.64
N LYS A 140 39.58 -11.29 8.81
CA LYS A 140 40.45 -12.43 9.09
C LYS A 140 41.47 -12.69 7.98
N LEU A 141 41.06 -12.57 6.71
CA LEU A 141 41.97 -12.74 5.59
C LEU A 141 43.04 -11.64 5.54
N LEU A 142 42.68 -10.40 5.88
CA LEU A 142 43.63 -9.29 5.97
C LEU A 142 44.63 -9.49 7.11
N ASP A 143 44.17 -9.96 8.28
CA ASP A 143 45.06 -10.27 9.41
C ASP A 143 46.06 -11.36 9.02
N ASN A 144 45.59 -12.43 8.37
CA ASN A 144 46.47 -13.48 7.86
C ASN A 144 47.47 -12.96 6.81
N GLU A 145 47.04 -12.06 5.92
CA GLU A 145 47.94 -11.44 4.93
C GLU A 145 49.06 -10.64 5.61
N ILE A 146 48.73 -9.90 6.67
CA ILE A 146 49.70 -9.15 7.46
C ILE A 146 50.71 -10.09 8.13
N GLU A 147 50.26 -11.21 8.70
CA GLU A 147 51.14 -12.22 9.31
C GLU A 147 52.09 -12.84 8.28
N LEU A 148 51.57 -13.26 7.12
CA LEU A 148 52.39 -13.82 6.04
C LEU A 148 53.42 -12.82 5.52
N LYS A 149 53.06 -11.54 5.38
CA LYS A 149 54.01 -10.49 5.01
C LYS A 149 55.14 -10.32 6.03
N LYS A 150 54.85 -10.45 7.33
CA LYS A 150 55.89 -10.42 8.37
C LYS A 150 56.82 -11.62 8.28
N GLU A 151 56.26 -12.82 8.07
CA GLU A 151 57.05 -14.04 7.93
C GLU A 151 57.98 -13.98 6.71
N ILE A 152 57.47 -13.52 5.56
CA ILE A 152 58.28 -13.29 4.35
C ILE A 152 59.44 -12.33 4.66
N GLY A 153 59.18 -11.19 5.30
CA GLY A 153 60.25 -10.24 5.65
C GLY A 153 61.30 -10.83 6.59
N GLN A 154 60.93 -11.72 7.52
CA GLN A 154 61.89 -12.42 8.37
C GLN A 154 62.74 -13.42 7.58
N LEU A 155 62.13 -14.14 6.63
CA LEU A 155 62.84 -15.09 5.77
C LEU A 155 63.81 -14.37 4.83
N GLU A 156 63.42 -13.23 4.25
CA GLU A 156 64.29 -12.39 3.42
C GLU A 156 65.55 -11.96 4.20
N LEU A 157 65.39 -11.45 5.43
CA LEU A 157 66.52 -11.09 6.29
C LEU A 157 67.44 -12.28 6.60
N LEU A 158 66.87 -13.48 6.76
CA LEU A 158 67.66 -14.69 7.00
C LEU A 158 68.44 -15.09 5.74
N ILE A 159 67.82 -15.00 4.57
CA ILE A 159 68.46 -15.25 3.27
C ILE A 159 69.65 -14.31 3.09
N ASP A 160 69.47 -13.01 3.34
CA ASP A 160 70.53 -12.01 3.21
C ASP A 160 71.73 -12.34 4.11
N ARG A 161 71.47 -12.67 5.39
CA ARG A 161 72.52 -13.10 6.33
C ARG A 161 73.26 -14.35 5.85
N LYS A 162 72.54 -15.34 5.32
CA LYS A 162 73.16 -16.57 4.79
C LYS A 162 73.99 -16.32 3.54
N ASN A 163 73.56 -15.40 2.68
CA ASN A 163 74.34 -14.96 1.53
C ASN A 163 75.64 -14.27 1.96
N GLU A 164 75.60 -13.40 2.98
CA GLU A 164 76.79 -12.77 3.56
C GLU A 164 77.77 -13.79 4.15
N GLU A 165 77.28 -14.77 4.92
CA GLU A 165 78.09 -15.88 5.46
C GLU A 165 78.79 -16.66 4.33
N ILE A 166 78.08 -17.00 3.25
CA ILE A 166 78.65 -17.69 2.09
C ILE A 166 79.76 -16.84 1.45
N ILE A 167 79.56 -15.53 1.29
CA ILE A 167 80.57 -14.64 0.72
C ILE A 167 81.83 -14.61 1.59
N LEU A 168 81.67 -14.53 2.91
CA LEU A 168 82.79 -14.54 3.86
C LEU A 168 83.56 -15.86 3.81
N LEU A 169 82.85 -16.99 3.77
CA LEU A 169 83.46 -18.33 3.64
C LEU A 169 84.27 -18.44 2.34
N ARG A 170 83.69 -18.02 1.20
CA ARG A 170 84.39 -18.01 -0.09
C ARG A 170 85.65 -17.16 -0.07
N LYS A 171 85.60 -15.96 0.52
CA LYS A 171 86.77 -15.09 0.69
C LYS A 171 87.86 -15.72 1.57
N THR A 172 87.46 -16.44 2.61
CA THR A 172 88.40 -17.09 3.54
C THR A 172 89.09 -18.28 2.89
N LEU A 173 88.36 -19.09 2.13
CA LEU A 173 88.91 -20.22 1.37
C LEU A 173 89.89 -19.75 0.29
N SER A 174 89.53 -18.72 -0.48
CA SER A 174 90.41 -18.15 -1.52
C SER A 174 91.72 -17.53 -0.99
N LYS A 175 91.86 -17.32 0.32
CA LYS A 175 93.10 -16.84 0.95
C LYS A 175 93.99 -17.97 1.49
N ARG A 176 93.49 -19.21 1.49
CA ARG A 176 94.22 -20.40 1.96
C ARG A 176 94.89 -21.18 0.82
N ASP A 177 94.48 -20.92 -0.41
CA ASP A 177 95.13 -21.36 -1.65
C ASP A 177 96.18 -20.32 -2.09
#